data_AF-C5KFQ3-F1
#
_entry.id   AF-C5KFQ3-F1
#
_cell.length_a   1.000
_cell.length_b   1.000
_cell.length_c   1.000
_cell.angle_alpha   90.00
_cell.angle_beta   90.00
_cell.angle_gamma   90.00
#
_symmetry.space_group_name_H-M   'P 1'
#
loop_
_entity.id
_entity.type
_entity.pdbx_description
1 polymer ?
#
loop_
_entity_poly.entity_id
_entity_poly.type
_entity_poly.pdbx_seq_one_letter_code
_entity_poly.pdbx_strand_id
1 'polypeptide(L)'
;MFKTIRKLKEDPKLDSVCAIAEQIKEELEEFKPYVPVVVGLRNGGMRDRHWKMISDKIGRTVGPTMRPFTLEALLSKGIDRFPEEVAEVGDRAGKEWALERQLEVMKGEWENVYFDVEDEYRSTGTYILKGSEEALNMLDEHIVTVQAMQFSLYKKVFEEEIDAWAEKLMRVSETLDEWLKLQRAWMYLQPIFDSEDIVKQLPSESNRFRSVDQKWRKTMAETHENSKVVEICATEGLLEKFKTANEVLEG
;
A
#
# COMPACT_ATOMS: atom_id res chain seq x y z
N MET A 1 -0.14 -24.95 35.80
CA MET A 1 1.04 -25.26 36.64
C MET A 1 0.73 -25.23 38.15
N PHE A 2 0.25 -24.10 38.71
CA PHE A 2 -0.07 -23.98 40.15
C PHE A 2 -1.04 -25.04 40.72
N LYS A 3 -2.11 -25.38 39.97
CA LYS A 3 -3.07 -26.43 40.38
C LYS A 3 -2.47 -27.84 40.34
N THR A 4 -1.44 -28.07 39.53
CA THR A 4 -0.80 -29.38 39.34
C THR A 4 0.24 -29.64 40.41
N ILE A 5 1.09 -28.66 40.74
CA ILE A 5 2.08 -28.76 41.82
C ILE A 5 1.39 -28.96 43.18
N ARG A 6 0.24 -28.28 43.41
CA ARG A 6 -0.54 -28.46 44.64
C ARG A 6 -1.06 -29.89 44.82
N LYS A 7 -1.49 -30.57 43.74
CA LYS A 7 -1.92 -31.96 43.77
C LYS A 7 -0.75 -32.93 43.96
N LEU A 8 0.43 -32.60 43.42
CA LEU A 8 1.65 -33.41 43.61
C LEU A 8 2.14 -33.39 45.06
N LYS A 9 1.89 -32.30 45.81
CA LYS A 9 2.19 -32.19 47.25
C LYS A 9 1.31 -33.06 48.16
N GLU A 10 0.21 -33.61 47.65
CA GLU A 10 -0.73 -34.43 48.43
C GLU A 10 -0.33 -35.92 48.46
N ASP A 11 0.61 -36.35 47.61
CA ASP A 11 1.13 -37.72 47.57
C ASP A 11 2.64 -37.77 47.90
N PRO A 12 3.02 -38.27 49.10
CA PRO A 12 4.41 -38.39 49.53
C PRO A 12 5.29 -39.24 48.61
N LYS A 13 4.70 -40.12 47.78
CA LYS A 13 5.46 -40.92 46.80
C LYS A 13 5.96 -40.08 45.62
N LEU A 14 5.47 -38.85 45.48
CA LEU A 14 5.78 -37.93 44.40
C LEU A 14 6.67 -36.76 44.85
N ASP A 15 7.25 -36.81 46.06
CA ASP A 15 8.09 -35.72 46.61
C ASP A 15 9.25 -35.33 45.68
N SER A 16 9.93 -36.30 45.05
CA SER A 16 11.00 -36.05 44.09
C SER A 16 10.50 -35.36 42.81
N VAL A 17 9.31 -35.74 42.33
CA VAL A 17 8.64 -35.11 41.18
C VAL A 17 8.17 -33.71 41.55
N CYS A 18 7.72 -33.51 42.79
CA CYS A 18 7.32 -32.20 43.30
C CYS A 18 8.51 -31.24 43.36
N ALA A 19 9.67 -31.70 43.86
CA ALA A 19 10.90 -30.92 43.90
C ALA A 19 11.36 -30.48 42.50
N ILE A 20 11.33 -31.38 41.51
CA ILE A 20 11.65 -31.04 40.11
C ILE A 20 10.65 -30.01 39.56
N ALA A 21 9.36 -30.18 39.85
CA ALA A 21 8.33 -29.25 39.38
C ALA A 21 8.44 -27.86 40.02
N GLU A 22 8.89 -27.77 41.27
CA GLU A 22 9.19 -26.51 41.95
C GLU A 22 10.42 -25.83 41.34
N GLN A 23 11.49 -26.60 41.10
CA GLN A 23 12.69 -26.08 40.42
C GLN A 23 12.36 -25.50 39.04
N ILE A 24 11.64 -26.24 38.18
CA ILE A 24 11.23 -25.75 36.86
C ILE A 24 10.37 -24.49 36.97
N LYS A 25 9.53 -24.41 37.99
CA LYS A 25 8.71 -23.22 38.23
C LYS A 25 9.57 -22.02 38.60
N GLU A 26 10.57 -22.19 39.46
CA GLU A 26 11.52 -21.13 39.81
C GLU A 26 12.29 -20.65 38.57
N GLU A 27 12.83 -21.58 37.77
CA GLU A 27 13.50 -21.27 36.50
C GLU A 27 12.58 -20.48 35.53
N LEU A 28 11.29 -20.81 35.48
CA LEU A 28 10.31 -20.09 34.66
C LEU A 28 10.01 -18.68 35.18
N GLU A 29 9.89 -18.51 36.50
CA GLU A 29 9.67 -17.18 37.08
C GLU A 29 10.92 -16.29 36.92
N GLU A 30 12.12 -16.87 36.96
CA GLU A 30 13.37 -16.16 36.63
C GLU A 30 13.45 -15.78 35.14
N PHE A 31 12.94 -16.62 34.24
CA PHE A 31 12.95 -16.34 32.80
C PHE A 31 11.89 -15.33 32.36
N LYS A 32 10.76 -15.26 33.08
CA LYS A 32 9.57 -14.47 32.72
C LYS A 32 9.85 -13.00 32.40
N PRO A 33 10.72 -12.26 33.11
CA PRO A 33 11.06 -10.87 32.78
C PRO A 33 11.75 -10.72 31.41
N TYR A 34 12.38 -11.78 30.88
CA TYR A 34 13.05 -11.75 29.58
C TYR A 34 12.09 -12.00 28.41
N VAL A 35 10.86 -12.44 28.65
CA VAL A 35 9.88 -12.75 27.58
C VAL A 35 9.61 -11.54 26.69
N PRO A 36 9.32 -10.32 27.19
CA PRO A 36 9.11 -9.15 26.34
C PRO A 36 10.32 -8.82 25.46
N VAL A 37 11.54 -8.97 26.00
CA VAL A 37 12.79 -8.80 25.25
C VAL A 37 12.84 -9.80 24.10
N VAL A 38 12.64 -11.09 24.38
CA VAL A 38 12.70 -12.14 23.35
C VAL A 38 11.64 -11.92 22.28
N VAL A 39 10.41 -11.55 22.67
CA VAL A 39 9.31 -11.27 21.73
C VAL A 39 9.65 -10.06 20.85
N GLY A 40 10.10 -8.94 21.44
CA GLY A 40 10.46 -7.74 20.71
C GLY A 40 11.60 -7.98 19.71
N LEU A 41 12.66 -8.66 20.14
CA LEU A 41 13.83 -8.97 19.31
C LEU A 41 13.53 -9.95 18.17
N ARG A 42 12.49 -10.77 18.31
CA ARG A 42 12.04 -11.74 17.30
C ARG A 42 10.97 -11.21 16.36
N ASN A 43 10.61 -9.93 16.46
CA ASN A 43 9.69 -9.34 15.51
C ASN A 43 10.25 -9.44 14.08
N GLY A 44 9.47 -9.94 13.13
CA GLY A 44 9.89 -10.14 11.74
C GLY A 44 10.25 -8.84 11.01
N GLY A 45 9.78 -7.69 11.50
CA GLY A 45 10.15 -6.37 10.98
C GLY A 45 11.51 -5.86 11.46
N MET A 46 12.22 -6.59 12.33
CA MET A 46 13.53 -6.18 12.83
C MET A 46 14.55 -6.09 11.69
N ARG A 47 15.23 -4.94 11.62
CA ARG A 47 16.24 -4.60 10.60
C ARG A 47 17.40 -3.90 11.29
N ASP A 48 18.52 -3.70 10.60
CA ASP A 48 19.75 -3.13 11.17
C ASP A 48 19.52 -1.79 11.87
N ARG A 49 18.62 -0.94 11.35
CA ARG A 49 18.22 0.32 11.99
C ARG A 49 17.62 0.13 13.39
N HIS A 50 16.83 -0.92 13.60
CA HIS A 50 16.19 -1.23 14.88
C HIS A 50 17.23 -1.74 15.88
N TRP A 51 18.14 -2.62 15.43
CA TRP A 51 19.27 -3.09 16.23
C TRP A 51 20.20 -1.96 16.64
N LYS A 52 20.42 -0.98 15.76
CA LYS A 52 21.15 0.24 16.07
C LYS A 52 20.44 1.06 17.15
N MET A 53 19.14 1.29 17.03
CA MET A 53 18.37 2.00 18.07
C MET A 53 18.49 1.33 19.45
N ILE A 54 18.41 0.01 19.51
CA ILE A 54 18.59 -0.76 20.75
C ILE A 54 20.03 -0.59 21.26
N SER A 55 21.03 -0.73 20.38
CA SER A 55 22.44 -0.58 20.74
C SER A 55 22.76 0.80 21.30
N ASP A 56 22.20 1.85 20.69
CA ASP A 56 22.37 3.24 21.11
C ASP A 56 21.76 3.48 22.50
N LYS A 57 20.59 2.89 22.80
CA LYS A 57 19.99 2.98 24.13
C LYS A 57 20.76 2.20 25.21
N ILE A 58 21.29 1.02 24.88
CA ILE A 58 22.05 0.18 25.81
C ILE A 58 23.50 0.70 25.99
N GLY A 59 23.99 1.51 25.05
CA GLY A 59 25.38 1.97 25.00
C GLY A 59 26.38 0.87 24.64
N ARG A 60 25.89 -0.25 24.09
CA ARG A 60 26.69 -1.41 23.69
C ARG A 60 26.12 -1.98 22.41
N THR A 61 26.99 -2.43 21.52
CA THR A 61 26.57 -3.09 20.28
C THR A 61 25.84 -4.39 20.61
N VAL A 62 24.57 -4.45 20.21
CA VAL A 62 23.72 -5.63 20.25
C VAL A 62 23.08 -5.90 18.89
N GLY A 63 23.00 -7.16 18.48
CA GLY A 63 22.27 -7.56 17.28
C GLY A 63 22.94 -8.66 16.45
N PRO A 64 22.39 -8.97 15.26
CA PRO A 64 22.76 -10.12 14.44
C PRO A 64 24.20 -10.08 13.92
N THR A 65 24.85 -8.92 13.96
CA THR A 65 26.26 -8.74 13.59
C THR A 65 27.22 -9.26 14.68
N MET A 66 26.75 -9.45 15.91
CA MET A 66 27.54 -10.04 16.99
C MET A 66 27.86 -11.52 16.73
N ARG A 67 28.97 -11.99 17.30
CA ARG A 67 29.33 -13.41 17.36
C ARG A 67 29.84 -13.75 18.78
N PRO A 68 29.25 -14.75 19.46
CA PRO A 68 28.00 -15.44 19.12
C PRO A 68 26.79 -14.51 19.23
N PHE A 69 25.76 -14.75 18.41
CA PHE A 69 24.44 -14.09 18.52
C PHE A 69 23.47 -15.04 19.22
N THR A 70 23.52 -15.06 20.55
CA THR A 70 22.66 -15.88 21.41
C THR A 70 21.98 -14.99 22.45
N LEU A 71 20.85 -15.45 23.01
CA LEU A 71 20.18 -14.72 24.09
C LEU A 71 21.13 -14.49 25.27
N GLU A 72 21.90 -15.51 25.66
CA GLU A 72 22.92 -15.39 26.70
C GLU A 72 23.94 -14.28 26.41
N ALA A 73 24.42 -14.19 25.17
CA ALA A 73 25.34 -13.12 24.77
C ALA A 73 24.69 -11.74 24.88
N LEU A 74 23.41 -11.61 24.53
CA LEU A 74 22.65 -10.36 24.67
C LEU A 74 22.41 -9.99 26.14
N LEU A 75 22.05 -10.97 26.98
CA LEU A 75 21.89 -10.80 28.43
C LEU A 75 23.22 -10.38 29.09
N SER A 76 24.35 -10.97 28.68
CA SER A 76 25.68 -10.55 29.17
C SER A 76 26.01 -9.09 28.83
N LYS A 77 25.39 -8.55 27.77
CA LYS A 77 25.52 -7.14 27.40
C LYS A 77 24.57 -6.23 28.18
N GLY A 78 23.62 -6.78 28.95
CA GLY A 78 22.71 -6.04 29.81
C GLY A 78 21.41 -5.61 29.13
N ILE A 79 21.01 -6.31 28.05
CA ILE A 79 19.76 -6.00 27.32
C ILE A 79 18.50 -6.14 28.20
N ASP A 80 18.58 -7.02 29.20
CA ASP A 80 17.55 -7.28 30.19
C ASP A 80 17.27 -6.11 31.13
N ARG A 81 18.18 -5.14 31.19
CA ARG A 81 17.99 -3.91 31.96
C ARG A 81 17.08 -2.91 31.25
N PHE A 82 16.78 -3.14 29.98
CA PHE A 82 15.99 -2.25 29.12
C PHE A 82 14.83 -2.99 28.42
N PRO A 83 13.99 -3.74 29.17
CA PRO A 83 12.97 -4.59 28.56
C PRO A 83 11.87 -3.78 27.86
N GLU A 84 11.52 -2.61 28.40
CA GLU A 84 10.50 -1.73 27.84
C GLU A 84 10.97 -1.11 26.52
N GLU A 85 12.21 -0.64 26.47
CA GLU A 85 12.78 -0.04 25.27
C GLU A 85 12.97 -1.07 24.15
N VAL A 86 13.39 -2.28 24.48
CA VAL A 86 13.51 -3.36 23.50
C VAL A 86 12.13 -3.74 22.95
N ALA A 87 11.13 -3.83 23.82
CA ALA A 87 9.76 -4.11 23.40
C ALA A 87 9.19 -2.97 22.51
N GLU A 88 9.45 -1.71 22.87
CA GLU A 88 9.06 -0.53 22.09
C GLU A 88 9.68 -0.55 20.68
N VAL A 89 10.99 -0.83 20.58
CA VAL A 89 11.66 -0.93 19.27
C VAL A 89 11.14 -2.12 18.46
N GLY A 90 10.89 -3.27 19.10
CA GLY A 90 10.29 -4.43 18.45
C GLY A 90 8.87 -4.17 17.92
N ASP A 91 8.03 -3.49 18.71
CA ASP A 91 6.69 -3.07 18.29
C ASP A 91 6.75 -2.09 17.11
N ARG A 92 7.62 -1.07 17.22
CA ARG A 92 7.89 -0.14 16.12
C ARG A 92 8.31 -0.88 14.85
N ALA A 93 9.23 -1.82 14.94
CA ALA A 93 9.71 -2.61 13.81
C ALA A 93 8.57 -3.39 13.14
N GLY A 94 7.68 -3.98 13.94
CA GLY A 94 6.49 -4.67 13.43
C GLY A 94 5.54 -3.75 12.69
N LYS A 95 5.30 -2.55 13.21
CA LYS A 95 4.41 -1.55 12.60
C LYS A 95 5.00 -0.95 11.32
N GLU A 96 6.31 -0.68 11.30
CA GLU A 96 7.03 -0.29 10.09
C GLU A 96 6.91 -1.36 9.00
N TRP A 97 7.11 -2.63 9.36
CA TRP A 97 6.99 -3.75 8.42
C TRP A 97 5.56 -3.93 7.89
N ALA A 98 4.55 -3.80 8.75
CA ALA A 98 3.15 -3.89 8.34
C ALA A 98 2.80 -2.76 7.34
N LEU A 99 3.29 -1.56 7.59
CA LEU A 99 3.09 -0.40 6.71
C LEU A 99 3.76 -0.59 5.34
N GLU A 100 5.02 -1.05 5.33
CA GLU A 100 5.75 -1.41 4.11
C GLU A 100 4.99 -2.47 3.32
N ARG A 101 4.54 -3.53 3.99
CA ARG A 101 3.82 -4.63 3.33
C ARG A 101 2.48 -4.17 2.76
N GLN A 102 1.76 -3.29 3.46
CA GLN A 102 0.52 -2.72 2.97
C GLN A 102 0.74 -1.92 1.67
N LEU A 103 1.82 -1.13 1.60
CA LEU A 103 2.17 -0.39 0.39
C LEU A 103 2.55 -1.32 -0.78
N GLU A 104 3.38 -2.32 -0.51
CA GLU A 104 3.80 -3.31 -1.50
C GLU A 104 2.61 -4.08 -2.10
N VAL A 105 1.69 -4.55 -1.23
CA VAL A 105 0.50 -5.28 -1.68
C VAL A 105 -0.36 -4.37 -2.55
N MET A 106 -0.66 -3.16 -2.08
CA MET A 106 -1.44 -2.19 -2.85
C MET A 106 -0.83 -1.93 -4.23
N LYS A 107 0.50 -1.70 -4.31
CA LYS A 107 1.19 -1.51 -5.60
C LYS A 107 1.11 -2.74 -6.49
N GLY A 108 1.30 -3.94 -5.92
CA GLY A 108 1.24 -5.21 -6.63
C GLY A 108 -0.14 -5.50 -7.21
N GLU A 109 -1.21 -5.11 -6.51
CA GLU A 109 -2.58 -5.29 -7.01
C GLU A 109 -2.82 -4.45 -8.27
N TRP A 110 -2.20 -3.27 -8.41
CA TRP A 110 -2.29 -2.43 -9.61
C TRP A 110 -1.46 -2.91 -10.81
N GLU A 111 -0.50 -3.82 -10.64
CA GLU A 111 0.37 -4.29 -11.74
C GLU A 111 -0.40 -4.95 -12.88
N ASN A 112 -1.56 -5.55 -12.56
CA ASN A 112 -2.38 -6.32 -13.49
C ASN A 112 -3.78 -5.71 -13.67
N VAL A 113 -3.94 -4.42 -13.41
CA VAL A 113 -5.21 -3.72 -13.64
C VAL A 113 -5.15 -3.01 -14.99
N TYR A 114 -6.02 -3.44 -15.89
CA TYR A 114 -6.11 -2.96 -17.26
C TYR A 114 -7.50 -2.41 -17.52
N PHE A 115 -7.59 -1.36 -18.33
CA PHE A 115 -8.85 -0.95 -18.91
C PHE A 115 -9.36 -2.01 -19.88
N ASP A 116 -10.67 -2.25 -19.84
CA ASP A 116 -11.37 -2.90 -20.93
C ASP A 116 -11.63 -1.85 -22.01
N VAL A 117 -11.01 -2.03 -23.18
CA VAL A 117 -11.09 -1.10 -24.31
C VAL A 117 -11.87 -1.78 -25.43
N GLU A 118 -13.01 -1.21 -25.82
CA GLU A 118 -13.82 -1.76 -26.91
C GLU A 118 -13.08 -1.60 -28.24
N ASP A 119 -12.89 -2.72 -28.97
CA ASP A 119 -12.15 -2.78 -30.26
C ASP A 119 -12.70 -1.83 -31.33
N GLU A 120 -14.00 -1.54 -31.33
CA GLU A 120 -14.59 -0.49 -32.17
C GLU A 120 -15.93 0.00 -31.62
N TYR A 121 -16.07 1.31 -31.43
CA TYR A 121 -17.34 1.91 -31.05
C TYR A 121 -18.20 2.24 -32.28
N ARG A 122 -19.32 1.52 -32.47
CA ARG A 122 -20.40 1.85 -33.45
C ARG A 122 -19.92 2.19 -34.87
N SER A 123 -18.88 1.52 -35.39
CA SER A 123 -18.29 1.80 -36.72
C SER A 123 -17.64 3.19 -36.86
N THR A 124 -17.30 3.85 -35.74
CA THR A 124 -16.66 5.16 -35.76
C THR A 124 -15.15 5.09 -36.05
N GLY A 125 -14.57 3.89 -36.12
CA GLY A 125 -13.14 3.68 -36.29
C GLY A 125 -12.28 4.15 -35.11
N THR A 126 -12.84 4.18 -33.89
CA THR A 126 -12.13 4.48 -32.66
C THR A 126 -12.67 3.67 -31.49
N TYR A 127 -11.95 3.72 -30.37
CA TYR A 127 -12.19 2.94 -29.16
C TYR A 127 -12.88 3.76 -28.07
N ILE A 128 -13.47 3.06 -27.09
CA ILE A 128 -13.95 3.62 -25.82
C ILE A 128 -13.57 2.70 -24.66
N LEU A 129 -13.51 3.24 -23.45
CA LEU A 129 -13.40 2.46 -22.22
C LEU A 129 -14.74 1.80 -21.87
N LYS A 130 -14.70 0.55 -21.43
CA LYS A 130 -15.79 -0.22 -20.84
C LYS A 130 -15.40 -0.71 -19.45
N GLY A 131 -16.39 -1.07 -18.64
CA GLY A 131 -16.17 -1.78 -17.38
C GLY A 131 -15.29 -1.04 -16.35
N SER A 132 -15.19 0.30 -16.39
CA SER A 132 -14.28 1.05 -15.52
C SER A 132 -14.69 1.09 -14.04
N GLU A 133 -15.84 0.52 -13.69
CA GLU A 133 -16.40 0.53 -12.32
C GLU A 133 -15.50 -0.20 -11.31
N GLU A 134 -14.92 -1.34 -11.70
CA GLU A 134 -14.04 -2.11 -10.81
C GLU A 134 -12.76 -1.34 -10.50
N ALA A 135 -12.14 -0.74 -11.52
CA ALA A 135 -10.96 0.10 -11.36
C ALA A 135 -11.25 1.35 -10.51
N LEU A 136 -12.42 1.99 -10.67
CA LEU A 136 -12.85 3.13 -9.86
C LEU A 136 -13.02 2.75 -8.38
N ASN A 137 -13.72 1.65 -8.10
CA ASN A 137 -13.95 1.20 -6.73
C ASN A 137 -12.63 0.88 -6.01
N MET A 138 -11.72 0.19 -6.70
CA MET A 138 -10.38 -0.11 -6.20
C MET A 138 -9.57 1.18 -5.96
N LEU A 139 -9.67 2.15 -6.87
CA LEU A 139 -9.01 3.44 -6.75
C LEU A 139 -9.46 4.22 -5.51
N ASP A 140 -10.77 4.31 -5.29
CA ASP A 140 -11.33 5.00 -4.13
C ASP A 140 -10.89 4.35 -2.81
N GLU A 141 -10.93 3.01 -2.72
CA GLU A 141 -10.44 2.28 -1.54
C GLU A 141 -8.94 2.51 -1.30
N HIS A 142 -8.13 2.44 -2.37
CA HIS A 142 -6.69 2.58 -2.25
C HIS A 142 -6.25 4.02 -1.97
N ILE A 143 -6.99 5.03 -2.43
CA ILE A 143 -6.78 6.44 -2.06
C ILE A 143 -7.01 6.63 -0.55
N VAL A 144 -8.13 6.14 -0.01
CA VAL A 144 -8.40 6.22 1.44
C VAL A 144 -7.29 5.50 2.22
N THR A 145 -6.89 4.32 1.76
CA THR A 145 -5.86 3.52 2.41
C THR A 145 -4.51 4.23 2.42
N VAL A 146 -4.02 4.73 1.28
CA VAL A 146 -2.71 5.40 1.22
C VAL A 146 -2.72 6.72 1.97
N GLN A 147 -3.83 7.46 1.97
CA GLN A 147 -3.99 8.67 2.79
C GLN A 147 -3.88 8.35 4.29
N ALA A 148 -4.48 7.25 4.76
CA ALA A 148 -4.31 6.81 6.15
C ALA A 148 -2.84 6.48 6.47
N MET A 149 -2.10 5.90 5.52
CA MET A 149 -0.67 5.63 5.65
C MET A 149 0.16 6.92 5.78
N GLN A 150 -0.22 8.01 5.09
CA GLN A 150 0.44 9.33 5.20
C GLN A 150 0.36 9.95 6.60
N PHE A 151 -0.60 9.51 7.43
CA PHE A 151 -0.75 9.93 8.83
C PHE A 151 -0.17 8.94 9.84
N SER A 152 0.41 7.82 9.38
CA SER A 152 1.03 6.84 10.27
C SER A 152 2.26 7.42 10.97
N LEU A 153 2.34 7.26 12.29
CA LEU A 153 3.52 7.63 13.09
C LEU A 153 4.78 6.83 12.69
N TYR A 154 4.60 5.72 11.97
CA TYR A 154 5.66 4.80 11.56
C TYR A 154 6.10 5.01 10.09
N LYS A 155 5.56 6.02 9.40
CA LYS A 155 5.82 6.23 7.97
C LYS A 155 7.24 6.69 7.63
N LYS A 156 7.98 7.25 8.59
CA LYS A 156 9.20 8.04 8.33
C LYS A 156 10.21 7.40 7.37
N VAL A 157 10.39 6.07 7.43
CA VAL A 157 11.33 5.35 6.55
C VAL A 157 10.80 5.20 5.12
N PHE A 158 9.49 5.26 4.94
CA PHE A 158 8.75 5.04 3.70
C PHE A 158 8.00 6.29 3.24
N GLU A 159 8.25 7.45 3.85
CA GLU A 159 7.46 8.67 3.68
C GLU A 159 7.43 9.12 2.23
N GLU A 160 8.60 9.24 1.60
CA GLU A 160 8.74 9.58 0.18
C GLU A 160 7.97 8.61 -0.72
N GLU A 161 8.04 7.32 -0.43
CA GLU A 161 7.41 6.29 -1.25
C GLU A 161 5.88 6.27 -1.10
N ILE A 162 5.37 6.50 0.12
CA ILE A 162 3.94 6.62 0.42
C ILE A 162 3.38 7.88 -0.20
N ASP A 163 4.05 9.03 -0.03
CA ASP A 163 3.59 10.31 -0.54
C ASP A 163 3.58 10.31 -2.08
N ALA A 164 4.64 9.80 -2.73
CA ALA A 164 4.67 9.66 -4.18
C ALA A 164 3.59 8.71 -4.71
N TRP A 165 3.27 7.65 -3.97
CA TRP A 165 2.19 6.74 -4.36
C TRP A 165 0.81 7.38 -4.19
N ALA A 166 0.59 8.13 -3.11
CA ALA A 166 -0.63 8.88 -2.87
C ALA A 166 -0.88 9.92 -3.97
N GLU A 167 0.14 10.72 -4.31
CA GLU A 167 0.07 11.68 -5.41
C GLU A 167 -0.25 11.01 -6.75
N LYS A 168 0.36 9.85 -7.01
CA LYS A 168 0.09 9.08 -8.22
C LYS A 168 -1.37 8.60 -8.28
N LEU A 169 -1.91 8.02 -7.22
CA LEU A 169 -3.30 7.56 -7.20
C LEU A 169 -4.29 8.74 -7.31
N MET A 170 -4.00 9.87 -6.68
CA MET A 170 -4.79 11.10 -6.84
C MET A 170 -4.80 11.57 -8.31
N ARG A 171 -3.63 11.60 -8.97
CA ARG A 171 -3.54 11.95 -10.40
C ARG A 171 -4.31 10.96 -11.27
N VAL A 172 -4.26 9.67 -10.97
CA VAL A 172 -5.03 8.63 -11.67
C VAL A 172 -6.53 8.90 -11.53
N SER A 173 -7.00 9.24 -10.33
CA SER A 173 -8.41 9.56 -10.05
C SER A 173 -8.89 10.78 -10.83
N GLU A 174 -8.16 11.89 -10.75
CA GLU A 174 -8.51 13.09 -11.53
C GLU A 174 -8.53 12.82 -13.04
N THR A 175 -7.57 12.04 -13.53
CA THR A 175 -7.49 11.72 -14.96
C THR A 175 -8.67 10.87 -15.40
N LEU A 176 -9.05 9.88 -14.59
CA LEU A 176 -10.16 8.99 -14.90
C LEU A 176 -11.51 9.71 -14.87
N ASP A 177 -11.73 10.64 -13.93
CA ASP A 177 -12.95 11.45 -13.89
C ASP A 177 -13.11 12.31 -15.16
N GLU A 178 -12.06 13.05 -15.52
CA GLU A 178 -12.05 13.89 -16.71
C GLU A 178 -12.15 13.07 -18.01
N TRP A 179 -11.53 11.89 -18.05
CA TRP A 179 -11.64 10.97 -19.18
C TRP A 179 -13.07 10.46 -19.34
N LEU A 180 -13.69 9.96 -18.28
CA LEU A 180 -15.05 9.43 -18.35
C LEU A 180 -16.08 10.54 -18.61
N LYS A 181 -15.83 11.76 -18.12
CA LYS A 181 -16.59 12.95 -18.51
C LYS A 181 -16.49 13.22 -20.01
N LEU A 182 -15.27 13.23 -20.55
CA LEU A 182 -15.03 13.46 -21.98
C LEU A 182 -15.65 12.36 -22.85
N GLN A 183 -15.51 11.10 -22.46
CA GLN A 183 -16.07 9.97 -23.18
C GLN A 183 -17.60 10.09 -23.29
N ARG A 184 -18.28 10.44 -22.20
CA ARG A 184 -19.75 10.65 -22.18
C ARG A 184 -20.16 11.77 -23.13
N ALA A 185 -19.46 12.91 -23.09
CA ALA A 185 -19.73 14.04 -23.99
C ALA A 185 -19.45 13.66 -25.46
N TRP A 186 -18.33 13.02 -25.74
CA TRP A 186 -17.94 12.57 -27.07
C TRP A 186 -18.96 11.58 -27.65
N MET A 187 -19.36 10.56 -26.89
CA MET A 187 -20.36 9.57 -27.32
C MET A 187 -21.72 10.18 -27.65
N TYR A 188 -22.09 11.28 -26.97
CA TYR A 188 -23.32 12.01 -27.24
C TYR A 188 -23.21 12.88 -28.50
N LEU A 189 -22.09 13.59 -28.65
CA LEU A 189 -21.89 14.56 -29.75
C LEU A 189 -21.47 13.90 -31.07
N GLN A 190 -20.79 12.76 -31.03
CA GLN A 190 -20.29 12.07 -32.22
C GLN A 190 -21.38 11.83 -33.28
N PRO A 191 -22.53 11.20 -32.97
CA PRO A 191 -23.56 10.97 -33.99
C PRO A 191 -24.23 12.26 -34.49
N ILE A 192 -24.18 13.35 -33.71
CA ILE A 192 -24.75 14.65 -34.11
C ILE A 192 -23.85 15.32 -35.15
N PHE A 193 -22.54 15.37 -34.88
CA PHE A 193 -21.56 16.02 -35.76
C PHE A 193 -21.08 15.15 -36.93
N ASP A 194 -21.51 13.90 -37.00
CA ASP A 194 -21.35 13.04 -38.19
C ASP A 194 -22.32 13.44 -39.33
N SER A 195 -23.38 14.20 -39.02
CA SER A 195 -24.34 14.68 -40.01
C SER A 195 -23.80 15.86 -40.83
N GLU A 196 -23.69 15.69 -42.15
CA GLU A 196 -23.26 16.76 -43.07
C GLU A 196 -24.12 18.03 -42.97
N ASP A 197 -25.41 17.89 -42.69
CA ASP A 197 -26.33 19.02 -42.56
C ASP A 197 -26.07 19.82 -41.28
N ILE A 198 -25.78 19.13 -40.17
CA ILE A 198 -25.36 19.79 -38.92
C ILE A 198 -24.03 20.51 -39.12
N VAL A 199 -23.09 19.88 -39.84
CA VAL A 199 -21.78 20.49 -40.12
C VAL A 199 -21.92 21.80 -40.91
N LYS A 200 -22.86 21.87 -41.85
CA LYS A 200 -23.14 23.09 -42.62
C LYS A 200 -23.84 24.16 -41.78
N GLN A 201 -24.71 23.76 -40.85
CA GLN A 201 -25.48 24.68 -40.01
C GLN A 201 -24.65 25.25 -38.84
N LEU A 202 -23.76 24.44 -38.26
CA LEU A 202 -22.95 24.74 -37.07
C LEU A 202 -21.45 24.55 -37.35
N PRO A 203 -20.85 25.33 -38.27
CA PRO A 203 -19.47 25.11 -38.71
C PRO A 203 -18.44 25.38 -37.61
N SER A 204 -18.71 26.32 -36.70
CA SER A 204 -17.80 26.64 -35.58
C SER A 204 -17.72 25.48 -34.59
N GLU A 205 -18.88 24.98 -34.17
CA GLU A 205 -19.05 23.88 -33.22
C GLU A 205 -18.50 22.58 -33.83
N SER A 206 -18.73 22.36 -35.12
CA SER A 206 -18.18 21.21 -35.84
C SER A 206 -16.65 21.21 -35.88
N ASN A 207 -16.03 22.38 -36.06
CA ASN A 207 -14.57 22.50 -36.02
C ASN A 207 -14.02 22.24 -34.61
N ARG A 208 -14.72 22.72 -33.57
CA ARG A 208 -14.36 22.45 -32.17
C ARG A 208 -14.45 20.96 -31.84
N PHE A 209 -15.57 20.31 -32.18
CA PHE A 209 -15.75 18.88 -31.99
C PHE A 209 -14.67 18.08 -32.73
N ARG A 210 -14.38 18.40 -34.00
CA ARG A 210 -13.35 17.70 -34.78
C ARG A 210 -11.95 17.79 -34.15
N SER A 211 -11.60 18.94 -33.56
CA SER A 211 -10.34 19.11 -32.84
C SER A 211 -10.25 18.20 -31.61
N VAL A 212 -11.35 18.06 -30.87
CA VAL A 212 -11.44 17.15 -29.73
C VAL A 212 -11.43 15.69 -30.18
N ASP A 213 -12.19 15.35 -31.22
CA ASP A 213 -12.27 14.00 -31.81
C ASP A 213 -10.90 13.50 -32.27
N GLN A 214 -10.10 14.34 -32.93
CA GLN A 214 -8.75 13.96 -33.34
C GLN A 214 -7.84 13.62 -32.14
N LYS A 215 -7.94 14.40 -31.06
CA LYS A 215 -7.18 14.14 -29.82
C LYS A 215 -7.68 12.87 -29.14
N TRP A 216 -9.00 12.69 -29.05
CA TRP A 216 -9.64 11.49 -28.52
C TRP A 216 -9.14 10.22 -29.21
N ARG A 217 -9.22 10.18 -30.54
CA ARG A 217 -8.77 9.04 -31.36
C ARG A 217 -7.31 8.68 -31.11
N LYS A 218 -6.44 9.69 -31.05
CA LYS A 218 -5.02 9.48 -30.78
C LYS A 218 -4.81 8.86 -29.38
N THR A 219 -5.40 9.46 -28.35
CA THR A 219 -5.28 8.96 -26.98
C THR A 219 -5.83 7.55 -26.84
N MET A 220 -6.99 7.27 -27.45
CA MET A 220 -7.62 5.95 -27.38
C MET A 220 -6.83 4.89 -28.15
N ALA A 221 -6.17 5.23 -29.25
CA ALA A 221 -5.26 4.32 -29.93
C ALA A 221 -4.03 3.97 -29.06
N GLU A 222 -3.41 4.98 -28.43
CA GLU A 222 -2.31 4.78 -27.48
C GLU A 222 -2.76 3.91 -26.27
N THR A 223 -3.99 4.10 -25.81
CA THR A 223 -4.58 3.32 -24.69
C THR A 223 -4.91 1.89 -25.09
N HIS A 224 -5.32 1.65 -26.35
CA HIS A 224 -5.56 0.29 -26.87
C HIS A 224 -4.24 -0.51 -26.93
N GLU A 225 -3.12 0.15 -27.25
CA GLU A 225 -1.78 -0.47 -27.22
C GLU A 225 -1.27 -0.74 -25.79
N ASN A 226 -1.51 0.17 -24.84
CA ASN A 226 -1.21 -0.01 -23.42
C ASN A 226 -2.38 0.41 -22.53
N SER A 227 -3.17 -0.58 -22.10
CA SER A 227 -4.38 -0.34 -21.30
C SER A 227 -4.14 -0.37 -19.79
N LYS A 228 -2.90 -0.43 -19.29
CA LYS A 228 -2.64 -0.44 -17.85
C LYS A 228 -3.09 0.86 -17.19
N VAL A 229 -4.04 0.74 -16.26
CA VAL A 229 -4.77 1.89 -15.70
C VAL A 229 -3.83 2.93 -15.09
N VAL A 230 -2.96 2.50 -14.16
CA VAL A 230 -2.07 3.44 -13.47
C VAL A 230 -1.02 4.05 -14.42
N GLU A 231 -0.49 3.27 -15.36
CA GLU A 231 0.54 3.75 -16.29
C GLU A 231 -0.04 4.81 -17.24
N ILE A 232 -1.18 4.54 -17.87
CA ILE A 232 -1.78 5.47 -18.83
C ILE A 232 -2.31 6.72 -18.11
N CYS A 233 -3.07 6.56 -17.01
CA CYS A 233 -3.65 7.69 -16.30
C CYS A 233 -2.59 8.59 -15.63
N ALA A 234 -1.44 8.04 -15.21
CA ALA A 234 -0.36 8.84 -14.66
C ALA A 234 0.51 9.53 -15.73
N THR A 235 0.24 9.33 -17.03
CA THR A 235 1.01 9.93 -18.12
C THR A 235 0.99 11.47 -18.03
N GLU A 236 2.16 12.07 -18.20
CA GLU A 236 2.33 13.51 -18.14
C GLU A 236 1.49 14.21 -19.23
N GLY A 237 0.75 15.24 -18.83
CA GLY A 237 -0.10 16.01 -19.73
C GLY A 237 -1.43 15.35 -20.12
N LEU A 238 -1.70 14.09 -19.75
CA LEU A 238 -2.96 13.42 -20.14
C LEU A 238 -4.18 14.04 -19.45
N LEU A 239 -4.11 14.23 -18.14
CA LEU A 239 -5.13 14.94 -17.36
C LEU A 239 -5.47 16.30 -17.96
N GLU A 240 -4.43 17.07 -18.24
CA GLU A 240 -4.54 18.43 -18.75
C GLU A 240 -5.16 18.44 -20.16
N LYS A 241 -4.80 17.47 -21.01
CA LYS A 241 -5.45 17.27 -22.32
C LYS A 241 -6.95 17.00 -22.18
N PHE A 242 -7.37 16.17 -21.23
CA PHE A 242 -8.79 15.87 -21.01
C PHE A 242 -9.55 17.06 -20.44
N LYS A 243 -9.01 17.78 -19.46
CA LYS A 243 -9.59 19.04 -18.94
C LYS A 243 -9.83 20.04 -20.07
N THR A 244 -8.81 20.33 -20.88
CA THR A 244 -8.94 21.24 -22.03
C THR A 244 -9.95 20.71 -23.06
N ALA A 245 -10.00 19.41 -23.32
CA ALA A 245 -10.97 18.83 -24.25
C ALA A 245 -12.41 19.00 -23.74
N ASN A 246 -12.65 18.77 -22.44
CA ASN A 246 -13.95 18.99 -21.80
C ASN A 246 -14.37 20.47 -21.88
N GLU A 247 -13.48 21.41 -21.55
CA GLU A 247 -13.75 22.85 -21.69
C GLU A 247 -14.13 23.24 -23.14
N VAL A 248 -13.45 22.67 -24.14
CA VAL A 248 -13.73 22.91 -25.55
C VAL A 248 -15.09 22.35 -25.97
N LEU A 249 -15.63 21.31 -25.33
CA LEU A 249 -16.97 20.80 -25.60
C LEU A 249 -18.08 21.54 -24.82
N GLU A 250 -17.74 22.18 -23.69
CA GLU A 250 -18.70 22.90 -22.84
C GLU A 250 -18.94 24.37 -23.26
N GLY A 251 -17.91 25.06 -23.75
CA GLY A 251 -18.04 26.44 -24.24
C GLY A 251 -18.78 26.53 -25.56
#